data_AF-A0A661HAB9-F1
#
_entry.id   AF-A0A661HAB9-F1
#
_cell.length_a   1.000
_cell.length_b   1.000
_cell.length_c   1.000
_cell.angle_alpha   90.00
_cell.angle_beta   90.00
_cell.angle_gamma   90.00
#
_symmetry.space_group_name_H-M   'P 1'
#
loop_
_entity.id
_entity.type
_entity.pdbx_description
1 polymer ?
#
loop_
_entity_poly.entity_id
_entity_poly.type
_entity_poly.pdbx_seq_one_letter_code
_entity_poly.pdbx_strand_id
1 'polypeptide(L)' 'MARKRISDPPGARTRYRTNRFVQEGKGWYFCTREGTIEGPFEGESRASEGLQVYLQVLNLNLLTADSGLTIAST' A
#
# COMPACT_ATOMS: atom_id res chain seq x y z
N MET A 1 -10.84 20.87 6.25
CA MET A 1 -11.94 20.79 5.26
C MET A 1 -11.38 21.18 3.90
N ALA A 2 -11.34 20.29 2.91
CA ALA A 2 -10.83 20.62 1.58
C ALA A 2 -11.73 21.67 0.89
N ARG A 3 -11.14 22.70 0.28
CA ARG A 3 -11.84 23.81 -0.38
C ARG A 3 -12.60 23.25 -1.59
N LYS A 4 -13.93 23.19 -1.52
CA LYS A 4 -14.80 22.71 -2.60
C LYS A 4 -14.71 23.71 -3.76
N ARG A 5 -14.33 23.26 -4.97
CA ARG A 5 -14.29 24.13 -6.15
C ARG A 5 -15.70 24.27 -6.72
N ILE A 6 -16.07 25.48 -7.15
CA ILE A 6 -17.42 25.83 -7.61
C ILE A 6 -17.84 25.05 -8.88
N SER A 7 -16.86 24.52 -9.62
CA SER A 7 -17.04 23.78 -10.86
C SER A 7 -17.31 22.28 -10.68
N ASP A 8 -17.15 21.74 -9.47
CA ASP A 8 -17.33 20.31 -9.25
C ASP A 8 -18.84 19.95 -9.31
N PRO A 9 -19.26 18.96 -10.11
CA PRO A 9 -20.66 18.58 -10.19
C PRO A 9 -21.18 18.14 -8.81
N PRO A 10 -22.46 18.37 -8.48
CA PRO A 10 -23.04 17.93 -7.22
C PRO A 10 -22.90 16.42 -7.10
N GLY A 11 -22.09 15.95 -6.15
CA GLY A 11 -21.78 14.52 -5.96
C GLY A 11 -20.39 14.08 -6.40
N ALA A 12 -19.55 14.97 -6.94
CA ALA A 12 -18.13 14.72 -7.17
C ALA A 12 -17.40 14.46 -5.85
N ARG A 13 -17.38 13.20 -5.42
CA ARG A 13 -16.48 12.73 -4.36
C ARG A 13 -15.18 12.36 -5.03
N THR A 14 -14.19 13.24 -4.95
CA THR A 14 -12.81 12.98 -5.36
C THR A 14 -12.27 11.81 -4.52
N ARG A 15 -12.40 10.58 -5.02
CA ARG A 15 -11.87 9.36 -4.39
C ARG A 15 -10.45 9.07 -4.90
N TYR A 16 -9.57 10.07 -4.87
CA TYR A 16 -8.16 9.77 -5.14
C TYR A 16 -7.66 8.85 -4.03
N ARG A 17 -7.25 7.65 -4.44
CA ARG A 17 -6.51 6.69 -3.63
C ARG A 17 -5.12 6.68 -4.27
N THR A 18 -4.12 7.14 -3.54
CA THR A 18 -2.74 7.01 -4.00
C THR A 18 -2.44 5.53 -4.20
N ASN A 19 -1.91 5.17 -5.38
CA ASN A 19 -1.46 3.82 -5.62
C ASN A 19 -0.37 3.48 -4.60
N ARG A 20 -0.48 2.35 -3.91
CA ARG A 20 0.52 1.95 -2.89
C ARG A 20 1.74 1.29 -3.50
N PHE A 21 1.74 1.03 -4.80
CA PHE A 21 2.82 0.36 -5.50
C PHE A 21 3.79 1.36 -6.12
N VAL A 22 5.08 1.08 -5.97
CA VAL A 22 6.16 1.85 -6.57
C VAL A 22 7.10 0.88 -7.28
N GLN A 23 7.57 1.25 -8.47
CA GLN A 23 8.60 0.52 -9.18
C GLN A 23 9.93 1.25 -9.02
N GLU A 24 10.95 0.55 -8.53
CA GLU A 24 12.31 1.05 -8.45
C GLU A 24 13.26 0.07 -9.15
N GLY A 25 13.89 0.53 -10.23
CA GLY A 25 14.70 -0.33 -11.10
C GLY A 25 13.90 -1.49 -11.69
N LYS A 26 14.30 -2.73 -11.37
CA LYS A 26 13.62 -3.96 -11.79
C LYS A 26 12.64 -4.50 -10.74
N GLY A 27 12.59 -3.89 -9.56
CA GLY A 27 11.77 -4.34 -8.44
C GLY A 27 10.48 -3.54 -8.30
N TRP A 28 9.43 -4.23 -7.87
CA TRP A 28 8.18 -3.64 -7.41
C TRP A 28 8.13 -3.64 -5.89
N TYR A 29 7.55 -2.60 -5.33
CA TYR A 29 7.45 -2.40 -3.89
C TYR A 29 6.06 -1.92 -3.54
N PHE A 30 5.63 -2.08 -2.28
CA PHE A 30 4.45 -1.41 -1.77
C PHE A 30 4.72 -0.65 -0.48
N CYS A 31 4.04 0.49 -0.31
CA CYS A 31 4.12 1.30 0.91
C CYS A 31 3.01 0.90 1.90
N THR A 32 3.40 0.67 3.14
CA THR A 32 2.49 0.46 4.27
C THR A 32 2.03 1.81 4.85
N ARG A 33 1.02 1.81 5.73
CA ARG A 33 0.55 3.06 6.38
C ARG A 33 1.51 3.53 7.48
N GLU A 34 2.35 2.62 7.93
CA GLU A 34 3.34 2.74 8.98
C GLU A 34 4.63 3.38 8.45
N GLY A 35 4.70 3.61 7.13
CA GLY A 35 5.83 4.25 6.47
C GLY A 35 6.93 3.27 6.04
N THR A 36 6.70 1.96 6.14
CA THR A 36 7.62 0.95 5.60
C THR A 36 7.37 0.71 4.12
N ILE A 37 8.41 0.28 3.43
CA ILE A 37 8.38 -0.10 2.02
C ILE A 37 8.74 -1.58 1.96
N GLU A 38 7.81 -2.41 1.47
CA GLU A 38 7.97 -3.85 1.37
C GLU A 38 8.28 -4.25 -0.07
N GLY A 39 9.23 -5.16 -0.26
CA GLY A 39 9.74 -5.63 -1.55
C GLY A 39 11.23 -5.93 -1.48
N PRO A 40 11.92 -6.16 -2.61
CA PRO A 40 11.44 -6.11 -3.99
C PRO A 40 10.58 -7.33 -4.38
N PHE A 41 9.60 -7.11 -5.25
CA PHE A 41 8.80 -8.12 -5.93
C PHE A 41 9.09 -8.10 -7.44
N GLU A 42 8.94 -9.24 -8.11
CA GLU A 42 9.21 -9.38 -9.55
C GLU A 42 8.24 -8.57 -10.43
N GLY A 43 7.07 -8.20 -9.91
CA GLY A 43 6.01 -7.53 -10.65
C GLY A 43 4.96 -6.91 -9.74
N GLU A 44 4.16 -6.00 -10.28
CA GLU A 44 3.06 -5.34 -9.55
C GLU A 44 2.06 -6.36 -8.97
N SER A 45 1.76 -7.43 -9.71
CA SER A 45 0.88 -8.51 -9.24
C SER A 45 1.43 -9.20 -7.98
N ARG A 46 2.75 -9.47 -7.94
CA ARG A 46 3.41 -10.08 -6.78
C ARG A 46 3.43 -9.14 -5.59
N ALA A 47 3.68 -7.85 -5.83
CA ALA A 47 3.57 -6.83 -4.79
C ALA A 47 2.13 -6.74 -4.23
N SER A 48 1.13 -6.86 -5.10
CA SER A 48 -0.29 -6.88 -4.70
C SER A 48 -0.65 -8.10 -3.87
N GLU A 49 -0.17 -9.30 -4.24
CA GLU A 49 -0.30 -10.51 -3.42
C GLU A 49 0.33 -10.31 -2.04
N GLY A 50 1.57 -9.79 -1.99
CA GLY A 50 2.27 -9.47 -0.74
C GLY A 50 1.49 -8.47 0.14
N LEU A 51 0.90 -7.44 -0.45
CA LEU A 51 0.06 -6.48 0.26
C LEU A 51 -1.20 -7.14 0.84
N GLN A 52 -1.84 -8.07 0.13
CA GLN A 52 -3.00 -8.79 0.66
C GLN A 52 -2.62 -9.65 1.88
N VAL A 53 -1.50 -10.35 1.80
CA VAL A 53 -0.97 -11.14 2.93
C VAL A 53 -0.67 -10.22 4.11
N TYR A 54 0.03 -9.11 3.88
CA TYR A 54 0.31 -8.12 4.91
C TYR A 54 -0.96 -7.64 5.65
N LEU A 55 -2.00 -7.28 4.89
CA LEU A 55 -3.28 -6.86 5.45
C LEU A 55 -3.99 -7.97 6.24
N GLN A 56 -3.89 -9.22 5.80
CA GLN A 56 -4.44 -10.36 6.54
C GLN A 56 -3.74 -10.55 7.87
N VAL A 57 -2.40 -10.51 7.90
CA VAL A 57 -1.62 -10.64 9.14
C VAL A 57 -1.90 -9.47 10.09
N LEU A 58 -2.02 -8.25 9.57
CA LEU A 58 -2.43 -7.07 10.35
C LEU A 58 -3.80 -7.27 11.00
N ASN A 59 -4.80 -7.69 10.22
CA ASN A 59 -6.17 -7.88 10.71
C ASN A 59 -6.28 -8.98 11.76
N LEU A 60 -5.38 -9.96 11.73
CA LEU A 60 -5.27 -11.02 12.73
C LEU A 60 -4.50 -10.57 13.98
N ASN A 61 -4.09 -9.29 14.06
CA ASN A 61 -3.24 -8.75 15.13
C ASN A 61 -1.92 -9.52 15.31
N LEU A 62 -1.43 -10.16 14.25
CA LEU A 62 -0.20 -10.97 14.27
C LEU A 62 1.06 -10.14 13.96
N LEU A 63 0.90 -8.86 13.60
CA LEU A 63 1.98 -7.90 13.50
C LEU A 63 2.03 -7.09 14.80
N THR A 64 2.94 -7.48 15.68
CA THR A 64 3.30 -6.69 16.87
C THR A 64 4.37 -5.68 16.43
N ALA A 65 4.40 -4.46 17.00
CA ALA A 65 5.33 -3.39 16.60
C ALA A 65 6.84 -3.75 16.66
N ASP A 66 7.17 -4.92 17.21
CA ASP A 66 8.53 -5.46 17.35
C ASP A 66 8.81 -6.67 16.42
N SER A 67 7.81 -7.14 15.67
CA SER A 67 7.98 -8.26 14.75
C SER A 67 8.60 -7.74 13.46
N GLY A 68 9.93 -7.76 13.39
CA GLY A 68 10.75 -7.48 12.19
C GLY A 68 10.53 -8.48 11.04
N LEU A 69 9.28 -8.84 10.75
CA LEU A 69 8.88 -9.64 9.60
C LEU A 69 8.83 -8.75 8.36
N THR A 70 9.98 -8.62 7.71
CA THR A 70 10.02 -8.36 6.26
C THR A 70 9.44 -9.57 5.56
N ILE A 71 8.27 -9.41 4.94
CA ILE A 71 7.61 -10.45 4.10
C ILE A 71 8.27 -10.62 2.72
N ALA A 72 9.36 -9.88 2.46
CA ALA A 72 10.21 -10.10 1.31
C ALA A 72 11.25 -11.19 1.63
N SER A 73 11.04 -12.38 1.08
CA SER A 73 12.03 -13.46 1.09
C SER A 73 12.14 -14.13 -0.28
N THR A 74 13.36 -14.03 -0.82
CA THR A 74 14.10 -14.86 -1.80
C THR A 74 13.53 -15.07 -3.19
#